data_AF-A0A0F9PFZ2-F1
#
_entry.id   AF-A0A0F9PFZ2-F1
#
_cell.length_a   1.000
_cell.length_b   1.000
_cell.length_c   1.000
_cell.angle_alpha   90.00
_cell.angle_beta   90.00
_cell.angle_gamma   90.00
#
_symmetry.space_group_name_H-M   'P 1'
#
loop_
_entity.id
_entity.type
_entity.pdbx_description
1 polymer ?
#
loop_
_entity_poly.entity_id
_entity_poly.type
_entity_poly.pdbx_seq_one_letter_code
_entity_poly.pdbx_strand_id
1 'polypeptide(L)' 'MSRAIDPFHTLDDGDVLFMVTTDEIENNQVSPMAFGIMASDVVWDAVLNSYEKN' A
#
# COMPACT_ATOMS: atom_id res chain seq x y z
N MET A 1 1.70 0.41 -5.16
CA MET A 1 0.60 0.26 -6.13
C MET A 1 1.09 0.29 -7.56
N SER A 2 1.88 1.29 -7.98
CA SER A 2 2.46 1.36 -9.35
C SER A 2 3.32 0.16 -9.78
N ARG A 3 3.85 -0.65 -8.84
CA ARG A 3 4.50 -1.93 -9.17
C ARG A 3 3.52 -2.99 -9.68
N ALA A 4 2.27 -2.92 -9.23
CA ALA A 4 1.21 -3.90 -9.49
C ALA A 4 0.23 -3.44 -10.58
N ILE A 5 0.09 -2.12 -10.75
CA ILE A 5 -0.82 -1.48 -11.70
C ILE A 5 0.05 -0.62 -12.62
N ASP A 6 -0.06 -0.85 -13.93
CA ASP A 6 0.68 -0.09 -14.95
C ASP A 6 -0.20 0.11 -16.21
N PRO A 7 -0.45 1.35 -16.66
CA PRO A 7 -0.04 2.61 -16.02
C PRO A 7 -0.83 2.90 -14.73
N PHE A 8 -0.30 3.77 -13.88
CA PHE A 8 -0.91 4.13 -12.58
C PHE A 8 -0.83 5.64 -12.34
N HIS A 9 -1.81 6.22 -11.62
CA HIS A 9 -1.94 7.67 -11.44
C HIS A 9 -2.02 8.45 -12.78
N THR A 10 -2.73 7.92 -13.78
CA THR A 10 -2.94 8.64 -15.05
C THR A 10 -4.01 9.72 -14.91
N LEU A 11 -4.22 10.51 -15.97
CA LEU A 11 -5.25 11.56 -15.99
C LEU A 11 -6.68 11.01 -15.85
N ASP A 12 -6.89 9.76 -16.26
CA ASP A 12 -8.19 9.11 -16.24
C ASP A 12 -8.44 8.37 -14.91
N ASP A 13 -7.42 8.28 -14.04
CA ASP A 13 -7.49 7.54 -12.77
C ASP A 13 -7.88 8.45 -11.61
N GLY A 14 -8.81 7.97 -10.78
CA GLY A 14 -9.24 8.60 -9.53
C GLY A 14 -8.58 7.97 -8.30
N ASP A 15 -7.29 7.63 -8.38
CA ASP A 15 -6.58 6.88 -7.34
C ASP A 15 -6.49 7.65 -6.02
N VAL A 16 -6.91 7.02 -4.92
CA VAL A 16 -6.85 7.59 -3.56
C VAL A 16 -6.35 6.54 -2.57
N LEU A 17 -5.32 6.88 -1.78
CA LEU A 17 -4.79 6.05 -0.70
C LEU A 17 -5.05 6.70 0.65
N PHE A 18 -5.71 6.00 1.56
CA PHE A 18 -5.86 6.40 2.96
C PHE A 18 -4.91 5.60 3.84
N MET A 19 -4.00 6.29 4.52
CA MET A 19 -3.15 5.70 5.55
C MET A 19 -3.74 6.02 6.92
N VAL A 20 -4.14 4.99 7.65
CA VAL A 20 -4.80 5.12 8.96
C VAL A 20 -4.02 4.32 9.99
N THR A 21 -3.91 4.87 11.19
CA THR A 21 -3.27 4.23 12.34
C THR A 21 -4.28 4.15 13.49
N THR A 22 -4.21 3.07 14.28
CA THR A 22 -4.94 2.95 15.56
C THR A 22 -4.22 3.67 16.70
N ASP A 23 -2.97 4.10 16.48
CA ASP A 23 -2.10 4.78 17.44
C ASP A 23 -1.82 3.95 18.72
N GLU A 24 -1.83 2.63 18.61
CA GLU A 24 -1.69 1.73 19.77
C GLU A 24 -0.24 1.42 20.17
N ILE A 25 0.73 1.55 19.26
CA ILE A 25 2.11 1.08 19.46
C ILE A 25 3.12 2.19 19.15
N GLU A 26 3.90 2.58 20.17
CA GLU A 26 5.11 3.38 19.98
C GLU A 26 6.31 2.45 19.72
N ASN A 27 6.91 2.56 18.54
CA ASN A 27 8.01 1.68 18.13
C ASN A 27 9.18 2.46 17.52
N ASN A 28 10.21 2.68 18.35
CA ASN A 28 11.43 3.38 17.95
C ASN A 28 12.46 2.48 17.24
N GLN A 29 12.17 1.18 17.07
CA GLN A 29 13.06 0.23 16.40
C GLN A 29 12.82 0.14 14.90
N VAL A 30 11.66 0.60 14.42
CA VAL A 30 11.30 0.57 12.99
C VAL A 30 11.26 1.99 12.46
N SER A 31 12.12 2.28 11.48
CA SER A 31 12.08 3.59 10.84
C SER A 31 10.80 3.75 10.01
N PRO A 32 10.27 4.98 9.84
CA PRO A 32 9.09 5.21 9.01
C PRO A 32 9.26 4.72 7.57
N MET A 33 10.47 4.80 7.02
CA MET A 33 10.78 4.28 5.68
C MET A 33 10.66 2.75 5.62
N ALA A 34 11.24 2.03 6.59
CA ALA A 34 11.14 0.57 6.64
C ALA A 34 9.67 0.12 6.79
N PHE A 35 8.89 0.83 7.61
CA PHE A 35 7.45 0.60 7.73
C PHE A 35 6.73 0.82 6.40
N GLY A 36 7.03 1.92 5.68
CA GLY A 36 6.45 2.21 4.37
C GLY A 36 6.75 1.16 3.30
N ILE A 37 7.94 0.55 3.33
CA ILE A 37 8.29 -0.57 2.43
C ILE A 37 7.41 -1.79 2.73
N MET A 38 7.32 -2.21 4.00
CA MET A 38 6.47 -3.33 4.40
C MET A 38 4.99 -3.08 4.05
N ALA A 39 4.48 -1.88 4.32
CA ALA A 39 3.12 -1.49 3.94
C ALA A 39 2.92 -1.52 2.41
N SER A 40 3.92 -1.13 1.62
CA SER A 40 3.85 -1.15 0.16
C SER A 40 3.82 -2.56 -0.43
N ASP A 41 4.40 -3.55 0.26
CA ASP A 41 4.32 -4.96 -0.12
C ASP A 41 2.93 -5.53 0.23
N VAL A 42 2.39 -5.22 1.42
CA VAL A 42 1.01 -5.61 1.79
C VAL A 42 -0.02 -5.06 0.81
N VAL A 43 0.14 -3.80 0.37
CA VAL A 43 -0.73 -3.20 -0.65
C VAL A 43 -0.56 -3.88 -2.01
N TRP A 44 0.64 -4.39 -2.35
CA TRP A 44 0.82 -5.18 -3.57
C TRP A 44 0.02 -6.49 -3.49
N ASP A 45 0.20 -7.23 -2.40
CA ASP A 45 -0.53 -8.48 -2.19
C ASP A 45 -2.05 -8.24 -2.25
N ALA A 46 -2.53 -7.17 -1.62
CA ALA A 46 -3.95 -6.80 -1.67
C ALA A 46 -4.45 -6.53 -3.10
N VAL A 47 -3.65 -5.86 -3.95
CA VAL A 47 -3.99 -5.63 -5.36
C VAL A 47 -4.04 -6.94 -6.14
N LEU A 48 -3.08 -7.86 -5.94
CA LEU A 48 -3.10 -9.16 -6.62
C LEU A 48 -4.32 -10.00 -6.22
N ASN A 49 -4.64 -10.00 -4.92
CA ASN A 49 -5.80 -10.71 -4.38
C ASN A 49 -7.13 -10.09 -4.79
N SER A 50 -7.17 -8.84 -5.27
CA SER A 50 -8.44 -8.18 -5.61
C SER A 50 -9.07 -8.68 -6.91
N TYR A 51 -8.32 -9.42 -7.73
CA TYR A 51 -8.80 -9.98 -9.00
C TYR A 51 -8.46 -11.46 -9.20
N GLU A 52 -7.76 -12.08 -8.25
CA GLU A 52 -7.51 -13.52 -8.27
C GLU A 52 -8.84 -14.28 -8.09
N LYS A 53 -9.18 -15.15 -9.04
CA LYS A 53 -10.40 -15.98 -8.96
C LYS A 53 -10.18 -17.09 -7.93
N ASN A 54 -11.08 -17.16 -6.93
CA ASN A 54 -11.27 -18.35 -6.10
C ASN A 54 -11.44 -19.62 -6.95
#